data_AF-A0A839XN14-F1
#
_entry.id   AF-A0A839XN14-F1
#
_cell.length_a   1.000
_cell.length_b   1.000
_cell.length_c   1.000
_cell.angle_alpha   90.00
_cell.angle_beta   90.00
_cell.angle_gamma   90.00
#
_symmetry.space_group_name_H-M   'P 1'
#
loop_
_entity.id
_entity.type
_entity.pdbx_description
1 polymer ?
#
loop_
_entity_poly.entity_id
_entity_poly.type
_entity_poly.pdbx_seq_one_letter_code
_entity_poly.pdbx_strand_id
1 'polypeptide(L)'
;MSGYGAGTGSLDGIASKLRNGASSLEQAAGQRPPAPNAGEISGVVQGLVGALSTSLAGVVEGCGAAGDAVASGRDAYEKAEQDGRTDVSNASGGL
;
A
#
# COMPACT_ATOMS: atom_id res chain seq x y z
N MET A 1 17.52 10.98 -24.87
CA MET A 1 16.11 10.67 -24.56
C MET A 1 16.09 10.00 -23.20
N SER A 2 15.79 10.73 -22.12
CA SER A 2 15.60 10.12 -20.80
C SER A 2 14.24 9.45 -20.78
N GLY A 3 14.22 8.13 -20.66
CA GLY A 3 13.01 7.31 -20.69
C GLY A 3 12.00 7.71 -19.62
N TYR A 4 10.75 7.30 -19.85
CA TYR A 4 9.55 7.48 -19.02
C TYR A 4 9.62 6.72 -17.68
N GLY A 5 10.75 6.79 -16.98
CA GLY A 5 10.87 6.36 -15.61
C GLY A 5 10.07 7.31 -14.73
N ALA A 6 8.79 7.01 -14.50
CA ALA A 6 8.25 7.26 -13.17
C ALA A 6 9.21 6.54 -12.22
N GLY A 7 10.13 7.30 -11.60
CA GLY A 7 11.32 6.73 -10.97
C GLY A 7 10.94 5.53 -10.13
N THR A 8 11.51 4.36 -10.43
CA THR A 8 11.18 3.10 -9.75
C THR A 8 11.32 3.23 -8.23
N GLY A 9 12.24 4.08 -7.76
CA GLY A 9 12.37 4.46 -6.34
C GLY A 9 11.17 5.23 -5.76
N SER A 10 10.40 5.96 -6.57
CA SER A 10 9.17 6.62 -6.13
C SER A 10 8.03 5.62 -5.91
N LEU A 11 7.90 4.62 -6.79
CA LEU A 11 6.90 3.55 -6.64
C LEU A 11 7.21 2.67 -5.44
N ASP A 12 8.48 2.34 -5.24
CA ASP A 12 8.94 1.58 -4.07
C ASP A 12 8.71 2.35 -2.76
N GLY A 13 8.96 3.66 -2.80
CA GLY A 13 8.65 4.56 -1.68
C GLY A 13 7.15 4.65 -1.36
N ILE A 14 6.28 4.60 -2.37
CA ILE A 14 4.82 4.61 -2.17
C ILE A 14 4.36 3.27 -1.58
N ALA A 15 4.79 2.14 -2.16
CA ALA A 15 4.44 0.81 -1.67
C ALA A 15 4.90 0.61 -0.22
N SER A 16 6.13 1.03 0.11
CA SER A 16 6.67 0.99 1.46
C SER A 16 5.85 1.84 2.44
N LYS A 17 5.46 3.06 2.06
CA LYS A 17 4.60 3.92 2.92
C LYS A 17 3.24 3.30 3.17
N LEU A 18 2.60 2.73 2.15
CA LEU A 18 1.30 2.09 2.27
C LEU A 18 1.37 0.86 3.20
N ARG A 19 2.39 0.02 3.05
CA ARG A 19 2.57 -1.17 3.88
C ARG A 19 2.93 -0.83 5.34
N ASN A 20 3.80 0.15 5.54
CA ASN A 20 4.14 0.63 6.89
C ASN A 20 2.94 1.32 7.57
N GLY A 21 2.15 2.07 6.81
CA GLY A 21 0.91 2.68 7.28
C GLY A 21 -0.11 1.64 7.72
N ALA A 22 -0.33 0.61 6.89
CA ALA A 22 -1.20 -0.52 7.21
C ALA A 22 -0.75 -1.24 8.50
N SER A 23 0.54 -1.59 8.61
CA SER A 23 1.07 -2.23 9.82
C SER A 23 0.93 -1.36 11.08
N SER A 24 1.14 -0.04 10.96
CA SER A 24 0.96 0.88 12.09
C SER A 24 -0.49 0.96 12.56
N LEU A 25 -1.44 0.93 11.61
CA LEU A 25 -2.87 0.89 11.90
C LEU A 25 -3.30 -0.44 12.54
N GLU A 26 -2.79 -1.58 12.07
CA GLU A 26 -3.04 -2.89 12.71
C GLU A 26 -2.53 -2.92 14.15
N GLN A 27 -1.34 -2.38 14.38
CA GLN A 27 -0.72 -2.34 15.70
C GLN A 27 -1.53 -1.46 16.67
N ALA A 28 -2.07 -0.34 16.18
CA ALA A 28 -3.00 0.50 16.92
C ALA A 28 -4.36 -0.19 17.18
N ALA A 29 -4.87 -0.94 16.20
CA ALA A 29 -6.12 -1.70 16.34
C ALA A 29 -6.03 -2.86 17.33
N GLY A 30 -4.84 -3.48 17.46
CA GLY A 30 -4.56 -4.53 18.47
C GLY A 30 -4.62 -4.03 19.91
N GLN A 31 -4.40 -2.73 20.13
CA GLN A 31 -4.61 -2.07 21.42
C GLN A 31 -6.08 -1.64 21.55
N ARG A 32 -7.00 -2.60 21.71
CA ARG A 32 -8.41 -2.28 21.95
C ARG A 32 -8.49 -1.35 23.18
N PRO A 33 -8.98 -0.09 23.03
CA PRO A 33 -9.11 0.81 24.16
C PRO A 33 -10.01 0.17 25.22
N PRO A 34 -9.72 0.36 26.52
CA PRO A 34 -10.64 -0.09 27.57
C PRO A 34 -12.03 0.51 27.33
N ALA A 35 -13.07 -0.20 27.77
CA ALA A 35 -14.44 0.23 27.60
C ALA A 35 -14.58 1.69 28.12
N PRO A 36 -15.06 2.63 27.27
CA PRO A 36 -15.17 4.01 27.67
C PRO A 36 -16.15 4.11 28.84
N ASN A 37 -15.67 4.66 29.95
CA ASN A 37 -16.49 4.82 31.15
C ASN A 37 -17.36 6.07 30.99
N ALA A 38 -18.53 5.89 30.37
CA ALA A 38 -19.43 6.98 29.99
C ALA A 38 -20.80 6.88 30.69
N GLY A 39 -20.90 6.10 31.78
CA GLY A 39 -22.17 5.91 32.50
C GLY A 39 -23.19 5.16 31.65
N GLU A 40 -24.44 5.63 31.63
CA GLU A 40 -25.57 4.99 30.93
C GLU A 40 -25.35 4.82 29.42
N ILE A 41 -24.54 5.68 28.80
CA ILE A 41 -24.24 5.61 27.36
C ILE A 41 -23.03 4.72 27.03
N SER A 42 -22.40 4.08 28.00
CA SER A 42 -21.17 3.28 27.79
C SER A 42 -21.33 2.23 26.68
N GLY A 43 -22.49 1.56 26.61
CA GLY A 43 -22.77 0.59 25.54
C GLY A 43 -22.86 1.21 24.14
N VAL A 44 -23.43 2.41 24.02
CA VAL A 44 -23.53 3.15 22.75
C VAL A 44 -22.14 3.58 22.28
N VAL A 45 -21.33 4.13 23.18
CA VAL A 45 -19.95 4.55 22.86
C VAL A 45 -19.09 3.34 22.49
N GLN A 46 -19.25 2.21 23.18
CA GLN A 46 -18.53 0.98 22.86
C GLN A 46 -18.92 0.42 21.49
N GLY A 47 -20.21 0.51 21.11
CA GLY A 47 -20.69 0.17 19.76
C GLY A 47 -20.09 1.06 18.66
N LEU A 48 -20.01 2.38 18.90
CA LEU A 48 -19.39 3.33 17.97
C LEU A 48 -17.89 3.06 17.79
N VAL A 49 -17.17 2.81 18.88
CA VAL A 49 -15.74 2.45 18.84
C VAL A 49 -15.54 1.13 18.09
N GLY A 50 -16.44 0.15 18.27
CA GLY A 50 -16.44 -1.10 17.51
C GLY A 50 -16.61 -0.85 16.01
N ALA A 51 -17.60 -0.05 15.62
CA ALA A 51 -17.84 0.30 14.21
C ALA A 51 -16.64 1.04 13.59
N LEU A 52 -16.06 2.01 14.31
CA LEU A 52 -14.85 2.72 13.89
C LEU A 52 -13.67 1.77 13.68
N SER A 53 -13.48 0.80 14.59
CA SER A 53 -12.41 -0.20 14.49
C SER A 53 -12.58 -1.08 13.25
N THR A 54 -13.80 -1.51 12.95
CA THR A 54 -14.11 -2.28 11.72
C THR A 54 -13.83 -1.47 10.45
N SER A 55 -14.21 -0.18 10.42
CA SER A 55 -13.90 0.69 9.28
C SER A 55 -12.39 0.88 9.10
N LEU A 56 -11.63 1.02 10.18
CA LEU A 56 -10.17 1.12 10.14
C LEU A 56 -9.52 -0.16 9.60
N ALA A 57 -10.03 -1.34 9.94
CA ALA A 57 -9.55 -2.61 9.38
C ALA A 57 -9.69 -2.65 7.84
N GLY A 58 -10.82 -2.20 7.30
CA GLY A 58 -11.00 -2.11 5.85
C GLY A 58 -10.05 -1.12 5.17
N VAL A 59 -9.70 -0.01 5.84
CA VAL A 59 -8.71 0.96 5.34
C VAL A 59 -7.31 0.35 5.30
N VAL A 60 -6.94 -0.43 6.31
CA VAL A 60 -5.67 -1.17 6.36
C VAL A 60 -5.55 -2.15 5.21
N GLU A 61 -6.56 -3.01 5.04
CA GLU A 61 -6.61 -3.99 3.95
C GLU A 61 -6.50 -3.31 2.58
N GLY A 62 -7.23 -2.20 2.39
CA GLY A 62 -7.16 -1.40 1.17
C GLY A 62 -5.77 -0.80 0.91
N CYS A 63 -5.09 -0.29 1.95
CA CYS A 63 -3.72 0.20 1.83
C CYS A 63 -2.74 -0.93 1.48
N GLY A 64 -2.89 -2.11 2.07
CA GLY A 64 -2.11 -3.29 1.73
C GLY A 64 -2.26 -3.68 0.26
N ALA A 65 -3.51 -3.83 -0.20
CA ALA A 65 -3.82 -4.16 -1.59
C ALA A 65 -3.31 -3.10 -2.59
N ALA A 66 -3.41 -1.82 -2.25
CA ALA A 66 -2.85 -0.74 -3.06
C ALA A 66 -1.32 -0.82 -3.13
N GLY A 67 -0.64 -1.14 -2.02
CA GLY A 67 0.80 -1.36 -1.99
C GLY A 67 1.23 -2.53 -2.89
N ASP A 68 0.48 -3.63 -2.86
CA ASP A 68 0.73 -4.81 -3.69
C ASP A 68 0.53 -4.50 -5.19
N ALA A 69 -0.52 -3.75 -5.52
CA ALA A 69 -0.76 -3.31 -6.90
C ALA A 69 0.36 -2.40 -7.42
N VAL A 70 0.87 -1.48 -6.59
CA VAL A 70 2.01 -0.62 -6.96
C VAL A 70 3.28 -1.46 -7.18
N ALA A 71 3.56 -2.44 -6.31
CA ALA A 71 4.69 -3.34 -6.48
C ALA A 71 4.59 -4.17 -7.77
N SER A 72 3.43 -4.77 -8.04
CA SER A 72 3.21 -5.53 -9.27
C SER A 72 3.34 -4.66 -10.53
N GLY A 73 2.84 -3.42 -10.49
CA GLY A 73 3.02 -2.47 -11.58
C GLY A 73 4.50 -2.15 -11.82
N ARG A 74 5.29 -2.00 -10.76
CA ARG A 74 6.75 -1.79 -10.84
C ARG A 74 7.44 -2.94 -11.58
N ASP A 75 7.14 -4.18 -11.20
CA ASP A 75 7.72 -5.37 -11.83
C ASP A 75 7.40 -5.44 -13.33
N ALA A 76 6.16 -5.09 -13.70
CA ALA A 76 5.76 -5.01 -15.11
C ALA A 76 6.53 -3.93 -15.88
N TYR A 77 6.77 -2.76 -15.27
CA TYR A 77 7.59 -1.70 -15.87
C TYR A 77 9.05 -2.12 -16.04
N GLU A 78 9.65 -2.75 -15.02
CA GLU A 78 11.03 -3.22 -15.08
C GLU A 78 11.22 -4.28 -16.17
N LYS A 79 10.26 -5.20 -16.30
CA LYS A 79 10.27 -6.22 -17.35
C LYS A 79 10.16 -5.59 -18.75
N ALA A 80 9.22 -4.68 -18.95
CA ALA A 80 9.05 -4.00 -20.24
C ALA A 80 10.31 -3.21 -20.65
N GLU A 81 11.01 -2.60 -19.70
CA GLU A 81 12.26 -1.89 -19.95
C GLU A 81 13.40 -2.85 -20.34
N GLN A 82 13.51 -4.01 -19.69
CA GLN A 82 14.52 -5.02 -20.03
C GLN A 82 14.29 -5.62 -21.42
N ASP A 83 13.04 -5.93 -21.75
CA ASP A 83 12.65 -6.46 -23.05
C ASP A 83 12.95 -5.42 -24.15
N GLY A 84 12.57 -4.16 -23.94
CA GLY A 84 12.86 -3.08 -24.88
C GLY A 84 14.35 -2.81 -25.10
N ARG A 85 15.18 -2.88 -24.05
CA ARG A 85 16.65 -2.78 -24.20
C ARG A 85 17.24 -3.92 -25.00
N THR A 86 16.73 -5.13 -24.81
CA THR A 86 17.16 -6.31 -25.55
C THR A 86 16.82 -6.16 -27.03
N ASP A 87 15.60 -5.73 -27.35
CA ASP A 87 15.16 -5.49 -28.74
C ASP A 87 15.99 -4.41 -29.43
N VAL A 88 16.25 -3.28 -28.75
CA VAL A 88 17.11 -2.21 -29.29
C VAL A 88 18.55 -2.68 -29.48
N SER A 89 19.10 -3.46 -28.54
CA SER A 89 20.45 -4.04 -28.66
C SER A 89 20.54 -4.99 -29.87
N ASN A 90 19.53 -5.82 -30.07
CA ASN A 90 19.45 -6.74 -31.21
C ASN A 90 19.31 -5.99 -32.55
N ALA A 91 18.53 -4.90 -32.58
CA ALA A 91 18.33 -4.09 -33.78
C ALA A 91 19.56 -3.25 -34.16
N SER A 92 20.36 -2.81 -33.18
CA SER A 92 21.55 -1.97 -33.39
C SER A 92 22.85 -2.75 -33.63
N GLY A 93 22.92 -4.03 -33.23
CA GLY A 93 24.05 -4.93 -33.52
C GLY A 93 23.99 -5.63 -34.88
N GLY A 94 22.95 -5.39 -35.69
CA GLY A 94 22.75 -5.99 -37.01
C GLY A 94 23.09 -5.11 -38.21
N LEU A 95 23.71 -3.94 -37.99
CA LEU A 95 24.26 -3.02 -39.02
C LEU A 95 25.79 -3.04 -38.97
#